data_AF-A0A7J8BT44-F1
#
_entry.id   AF-A0A7J8BT44-F1
#
_cell.length_a   1.000
_cell.length_b   1.000
_cell.length_c   1.000
_cell.angle_alpha   90.00
_cell.angle_beta   90.00
_cell.angle_gamma   90.00
#
_symmetry.space_group_name_H-M   'P 1'
#
loop_
_entity.id
_entity.type
_entity.pdbx_description
1 polymer ?
#
loop_
_entity_poly.entity_id
_entity_poly.type
_entity_poly.pdbx_seq_one_letter_code
_entity_poly.pdbx_strand_id
1 'polypeptide(L)' 'MKIQPKGRGMLGNAIKWNFTKFLIDKNGCVVKRYGPMEEPLVIEKDLPCYL' A
#
# COMPACT_ATOMS: atom_id res chain seq x y z
N MET A 1 -7.43 -8.34 -14.24
CA MET A 1 -6.36 -7.75 -13.39
C MET A 1 -6.84 -6.42 -12.84
N LYS A 2 -6.60 -6.14 -11.54
CA LYS A 2 -6.90 -4.83 -10.94
C LYS A 2 -5.65 -3.94 -11.01
N ILE A 3 -5.85 -2.63 -11.12
CA ILE A 3 -4.78 -1.64 -11.28
C ILE A 3 -4.93 -0.61 -10.16
N GLN A 4 -3.82 -0.24 -9.51
CA GLN A 4 -3.78 0.89 -8.58
C GLN A 4 -2.85 1.98 -9.16
N PRO A 5 -3.41 3.12 -9.59
CA PRO A 5 -2.62 4.16 -10.27
C PRO A 5 -1.71 4.92 -9.30
N LYS A 6 -2.09 5.00 -8.02
CA LYS A 6 -1.30 5.60 -6.93
C LYS A 6 -0.63 4.48 -6.11
N GLY A 7 0.59 4.70 -5.62
CA GLY A 7 1.38 3.68 -4.91
C GLY A 7 2.03 2.67 -5.86
N ARG A 8 2.94 3.16 -6.72
CA ARG A 8 3.65 2.37 -7.74
C ARG A 8 4.41 1.22 -7.08
N GLY A 9 4.13 -0.03 -7.48
CA GLY A 9 4.91 -1.19 -7.05
C GLY A 9 6.18 -1.34 -7.89
N MET A 10 7.14 -2.16 -7.44
CA MET A 10 8.41 -2.40 -8.15
C MET A 10 8.24 -2.87 -9.61
N LEU A 11 7.16 -3.60 -9.91
CA LEU A 11 6.88 -4.15 -11.24
C LEU A 11 5.60 -3.54 -11.84
N GLY A 12 5.39 -2.24 -11.60
CA GLY A 12 4.26 -1.47 -12.12
C GLY A 12 3.02 -1.47 -11.22
N ASN A 13 1.90 -1.03 -11.79
CA ASN A 13 0.66 -0.72 -11.07
C ASN A 13 -0.32 -1.90 -10.95
N ALA A 14 0.01 -3.06 -11.52
CA ALA A 14 -0.84 -4.24 -11.47
C ALA A 14 -0.84 -4.86 -10.06
N ILE A 15 -2.02 -5.25 -9.58
CA ILE A 15 -2.18 -6.12 -8.41
C ILE A 15 -2.23 -7.55 -8.94
N LYS A 16 -1.14 -8.29 -8.72
CA LYS A 16 -0.96 -9.66 -9.22
C LYS A 16 -1.45 -10.73 -8.25
N TRP A 17 -1.48 -10.42 -6.95
CA TRP A 17 -1.76 -11.37 -5.87
C TRP A 17 -2.69 -10.77 -4.82
N ASN A 18 -3.47 -11.64 -4.16
CA ASN A 18 -4.34 -11.27 -3.03
C ASN A 18 -3.50 -10.76 -1.85
N PHE A 19 -4.10 -9.99 -0.94
CA PHE A 19 -3.46 -9.40 0.25
C PHE A 19 -2.39 -8.32 -0.02
N THR A 20 -2.37 -7.72 -1.20
CA THR A 20 -1.67 -6.43 -1.38
C THR A 20 -2.37 -5.37 -0.53
N LYS A 21 -1.63 -4.64 0.29
CA LYS A 21 -2.19 -3.68 1.28
C LYS A 21 -1.80 -2.25 0.89
N PHE A 22 -2.62 -1.27 1.28
CA PHE A 22 -2.41 0.13 0.96
C PHE A 22 -2.65 0.97 2.21
N LEU A 23 -1.75 1.92 2.49
CA LEU A 23 -1.96 2.93 3.52
C LEU A 23 -2.54 4.19 2.86
N ILE A 24 -3.61 4.70 3.45
CA ILE A 24 -4.37 5.85 2.97
C ILE A 24 -4.31 6.93 4.06
N ASP A 25 -3.99 8.17 3.67
CA ASP A 25 -3.96 9.32 4.59
C ASP A 25 -5.37 9.89 4.87
N LYS A 26 -5.44 10.88 5.77
CA LYS A 26 -6.69 11.57 6.12
C LYS A 26 -7.36 12.34 4.96
N ASN A 27 -6.64 12.59 3.87
CA ASN A 27 -7.17 13.24 2.67
C ASN A 27 -7.68 12.21 1.65
N GLY A 28 -7.62 10.91 1.96
CA GLY A 28 -8.02 9.83 1.06
C GLY A 28 -6.96 9.48 0.00
N CYS A 29 -5.72 9.93 0.15
CA CYS A 29 -4.63 9.63 -0.78
C CYS A 29 -3.88 8.35 -0.38
N VAL A 30 -3.60 7.48 -1.36
CA VAL A 30 -2.70 6.33 -1.18
C VAL A 30 -1.28 6.85 -1.03
N VAL A 31 -0.69 6.65 0.15
CA VAL A 31 0.66 7.11 0.50
C VAL A 31 1.70 6.01 0.45
N LYS A 32 1.29 4.75 0.65
CA LYS A 32 2.21 3.60 0.62
C LYS A 32 1.50 2.31 0.18
N ARG A 33 2.24 1.42 -0.47
CA ARG A 33 1.79 0.09 -0.90
C ARG A 33 2.69 -0.97 -0.27
N TYR A 34 2.06 -2.03 0.24
CA TYR A 34 2.73 -3.16 0.87
C TYR A 34 2.50 -4.46 0.11
N GLY A 35 3.53 -5.31 0.12
CA GLY A 35 3.49 -6.63 -0.48
C GLY A 35 2.53 -7.58 0.24
N PRO A 36 2.13 -8.69 -0.42
CA PRO A 36 1.28 -9.70 0.20
C PRO A 36 1.93 -10.36 1.43
N MET A 37 3.24 -10.58 1.39
CA MET A 37 4.02 -11.20 2.47
C MET A 37 4.50 -10.21 3.54
N GLU A 38 4.23 -8.91 3.39
CA GLU A 38 4.59 -7.94 4.43
C GLU A 38 3.61 -8.01 5.60
N GLU A 39 4.17 -8.14 6.80
CA GLU A 39 3.42 -8.24 8.05
C GLU A 39 2.72 -6.92 8.40
N PRO A 40 1.49 -6.96 8.96
CA PRO A 40 0.77 -5.75 9.38
C PRO A 40 1.55 -4.87 10.36
N LEU A 41 2.39 -5.46 11.21
CA LEU A 41 3.23 -4.74 12.18
C LEU A 41 4.17 -3.72 11.51
N VAL A 42 4.57 -3.96 10.26
CA VAL A 42 5.40 -3.01 9.50
C VAL A 42 4.62 -1.73 9.20
N ILE A 43 3.31 -1.85 8.97
CA ILE A 43 2.41 -0.72 8.66
C ILE A 43 2.25 0.19 9.88
N GLU A 44 2.18 -0.38 11.09
CA GLU A 44 2.04 0.41 12.33
C GLU A 44 3.19 1.40 12.51
N LYS A 45 4.41 1.04 12.10
CA LYS A 45 5.59 1.93 12.16
C LYS A 45 5.48 3.12 11.24
N ASP A 46 4.77 2.98 10.12
CA ASP A 46 4.57 4.04 9.14
C ASP A 46 3.39 4.97 9.51
N LEU A 47 2.46 4.51 10.35
CA LEU A 47 1.23 5.24 10.70
C LEU A 47 1.48 6.65 11.26
N PRO A 48 2.41 6.87 12.21
CA PRO A 48 2.66 8.19 12.79
C PRO A 48 3.08 9.26 11.78
N CYS A 49 3.65 8.87 10.63
CA CYS A 49 4.03 9.81 9.58
C CYS A 49 2.83 10.41 8.82
N TYR A 50 1.63 9.83 8.97
CA TYR A 50 0.44 10.19 8.17
C TYR A 50 -0.80 10.56 9.01
N LEU A 51 -0.66 10.66 10.34
CA LEU A 51 -1.65 11.26 11.24
C LEU A 51 -1.59 12.80 11.14
#